data_AF-A0A7K7LGD5-F1
#
_entry.id   AF-A0A7K7LGD5-F1
#
_cell.length_a   1.000
_cell.length_b   1.000
_cell.length_c   1.000
_cell.angle_alpha   90.00
_cell.angle_beta   90.00
_cell.angle_gamma   90.00
#
_symmetry.space_group_name_H-M   'P 1'
#
loop_
_entity.id
_entity.type
_entity.pdbx_description
1 polymer ?
#
loop_
_entity_poly.entity_id
_entity_poly.type
_entity_poly.pdbx_seq_one_letter_code
_entity_poly.pdbx_strand_id
1 'polypeptide(L)'
;QDTFERVFTAGGLRGLPWFVLAGNHDHAGNVTAQLAYSHRSPRWHFPHPYYSLRLRVPGSNATARLLLLDTVLLCGGTEDFGAGSPPAGPADAAAAAAQLAWLRARLAAAARDRFVLVAGHYPVWSVAEHGPTACLLRLLRPLLRRHRVTAYLCGHDHNLQYLEEDGVGYVVSGAGNFMEPTQRHGGAVPPGSLRFFYGAPESPGGFAHLRLEPHAATVTFLEATGRVLYRVALPPR
;
A
#
# COMPACT_ATOMS: atom_id res chain seq x y z
N GLN A 1 18.05 -0.47 -14.33
CA GLN A 1 19.03 -0.59 -13.23
C GLN A 1 19.29 0.76 -12.57
N ASP A 2 19.29 1.85 -13.33
CA ASP A 2 19.65 3.19 -12.82
C ASP A 2 18.67 3.77 -11.78
N THR A 3 17.39 3.41 -11.81
CA THR A 3 16.35 3.95 -10.92
C THR A 3 16.16 3.17 -9.62
N PHE A 4 16.79 1.99 -9.47
CA PHE A 4 16.66 1.14 -8.28
C PHE A 4 18.02 0.71 -7.74
N GLU A 5 18.79 -0.03 -8.53
CA GLU A 5 20.05 -0.62 -8.05
C GLU A 5 21.11 0.42 -7.74
N ARG A 6 21.15 1.52 -8.51
CA ARG A 6 22.11 2.61 -8.30
C ARG A 6 21.63 3.66 -7.28
N VAL A 7 20.34 3.68 -6.96
CA VAL A 7 19.76 4.61 -5.98
C VAL A 7 19.85 4.04 -4.57
N PHE A 8 19.35 2.81 -4.34
CA PHE A 8 19.28 2.21 -3.01
C PHE A 8 20.54 1.43 -2.65
N THR A 9 21.68 2.11 -2.58
CA THR A 9 23.03 1.50 -2.46
C THR A 9 23.65 1.59 -1.07
N ALA A 10 23.04 2.29 -0.12
CA ALA A 10 23.54 2.42 1.26
C ALA A 10 23.76 1.04 1.90
N GLY A 11 24.78 0.91 2.76
CA GLY A 11 25.19 -0.39 3.33
C GLY A 11 24.05 -1.18 3.97
N GLY A 12 23.19 -0.50 4.74
CA GLY A 12 22.02 -1.11 5.37
C GLY A 12 20.92 -1.56 4.40
N LEU A 13 20.94 -1.13 3.13
CA LEU A 13 19.92 -1.44 2.11
C LEU A 13 20.34 -2.53 1.13
N ARG A 14 21.64 -2.84 1.03
CA ARG A 14 22.16 -3.78 0.01
C ARG A 14 21.65 -5.21 0.18
N GLY A 15 21.48 -5.65 1.42
CA GLY A 15 20.98 -6.99 1.76
C GLY A 15 19.50 -7.04 2.15
N LEU A 16 18.81 -5.90 2.21
CA LEU A 16 17.40 -5.87 2.61
C LEU A 16 16.51 -6.30 1.44
N PRO A 17 15.61 -7.28 1.64
CA PRO A 17 14.67 -7.71 0.61
C PRO A 17 13.60 -6.64 0.36
N TRP A 18 13.27 -6.44 -0.91
CA TRP A 18 12.20 -5.57 -1.40
C TRP A 18 11.06 -6.43 -1.92
N PHE A 19 9.90 -6.36 -1.26
CA PHE A 19 8.68 -7.03 -1.71
C PHE A 19 7.85 -6.03 -2.51
N VAL A 20 7.78 -6.25 -3.82
CA VAL A 20 7.27 -5.28 -4.78
C VAL A 20 5.85 -5.65 -5.24
N LEU A 21 5.05 -4.63 -5.56
CA LEU A 21 3.78 -4.73 -6.29
C LEU A 21 3.78 -3.65 -7.39
N ALA A 22 2.96 -3.83 -8.42
CA ALA A 22 2.88 -2.90 -9.55
C ALA A 22 1.82 -1.80 -9.33
N GLY A 23 2.11 -0.60 -9.83
CA GLY A 23 1.17 0.51 -10.01
C GLY A 23 0.75 0.74 -11.46
N ASN A 24 -0.01 1.81 -11.71
CA ASN A 24 -0.54 2.11 -13.04
C ASN A 24 0.56 2.35 -14.08
N HIS A 25 1.62 3.09 -13.74
CA HIS A 25 2.74 3.34 -14.65
C HIS A 25 3.54 2.06 -14.97
N ASP A 26 3.60 1.10 -14.05
CA ASP A 26 4.25 -0.18 -14.31
C ASP A 26 3.48 -1.01 -15.35
N HIS A 27 2.14 -0.97 -15.27
CA HIS A 27 1.21 -1.61 -16.22
C HIS A 27 1.13 -0.89 -17.58
N ALA A 28 1.44 0.40 -17.64
CA ALA A 28 1.68 1.09 -18.91
C ALA A 28 2.97 0.62 -19.60
N GLY A 29 3.89 0.01 -18.84
CA GLY A 29 5.11 -0.63 -19.33
C GLY A 29 4.98 -2.15 -19.45
N ASN A 30 5.95 -2.88 -18.88
CA ASN A 30 6.01 -4.34 -18.93
C ASN A 30 6.20 -4.92 -17.52
N VAL A 31 5.09 -5.20 -16.83
CA VAL A 31 5.09 -5.82 -15.50
C VAL A 31 5.73 -7.22 -15.52
N THR A 32 5.58 -7.98 -16.61
CA THR A 32 6.23 -9.29 -16.76
C THR A 32 7.75 -9.18 -16.67
N ALA A 33 8.35 -8.12 -17.22
CA ALA A 33 9.78 -7.86 -17.08
C ALA A 33 10.17 -7.57 -15.62
N GLN A 34 9.32 -6.89 -14.86
CA GLN A 34 9.55 -6.64 -13.43
C GLN A 34 9.44 -7.92 -12.59
N LEU A 35 8.48 -8.80 -12.91
CA LEU A 35 8.39 -10.13 -12.31
C LEU A 35 9.66 -10.95 -12.62
N ALA A 36 10.08 -10.99 -13.89
CA ALA A 36 11.26 -11.72 -14.33
C ALA A 36 12.56 -11.18 -13.69
N TYR A 37 12.59 -9.90 -13.30
CA TYR A 37 13.74 -9.29 -12.63
C TYR A 37 14.05 -9.92 -11.26
N SER A 38 13.09 -10.63 -10.64
CA SER A 38 13.35 -11.43 -9.44
C SER A 38 14.38 -12.54 -9.65
N HIS A 39 14.61 -12.99 -10.88
CA HIS A 39 15.66 -13.95 -11.20
C HIS A 39 17.03 -13.29 -11.40
N ARG A 40 17.09 -11.95 -11.42
CA ARG A 40 18.32 -11.18 -11.64
C ARG A 40 18.84 -10.51 -10.36
N SER A 41 17.95 -10.00 -9.52
CA SER A 41 18.33 -9.30 -8.29
C SER A 41 17.85 -10.05 -7.05
N PRO A 42 18.76 -10.51 -6.17
CA PRO A 42 18.39 -11.34 -5.01
C PRO A 42 17.58 -10.56 -3.97
N ARG A 43 17.60 -9.22 -4.02
CA ARG A 43 16.81 -8.35 -3.14
C ARG A 43 15.49 -7.91 -3.75
N TRP A 44 15.21 -8.27 -5.01
CA TRP A 44 13.95 -7.93 -5.69
C TRP A 44 12.99 -9.11 -5.64
N HIS A 45 11.98 -9.03 -4.79
CA HIS A 45 10.96 -10.06 -4.63
C HIS A 45 9.63 -9.60 -5.23
N PHE A 46 9.37 -10.04 -6.45
CA PHE A 46 8.11 -9.83 -7.16
C PHE A 46 7.71 -11.14 -7.87
N PRO A 47 7.27 -12.17 -7.13
CA PRO A 47 7.09 -13.52 -7.68
C PRO A 47 5.79 -13.69 -8.49
N HIS A 48 4.80 -12.82 -8.27
CA HIS A 48 3.47 -12.88 -8.88
C HIS A 48 2.80 -11.50 -8.76
N PRO A 49 1.86 -11.11 -9.63
CA PRO A 49 1.15 -9.82 -9.52
C PRO A 49 0.51 -9.57 -8.15
N TYR A 50 -0.02 -10.62 -7.52
CA TYR A 50 -0.53 -10.60 -6.16
C TYR A 50 -0.07 -11.84 -5.39
N TYR A 51 0.35 -11.67 -4.14
CA TYR A 51 0.96 -12.74 -3.35
C TYR A 51 0.88 -12.47 -1.86
N SER A 52 1.21 -13.48 -1.05
CA SER A 52 1.11 -13.43 0.40
C SER A 52 2.44 -13.75 1.05
N LEU A 53 2.79 -12.96 2.06
CA LEU A 53 3.90 -13.22 2.96
C LEU A 53 3.35 -13.53 4.35
N ARG A 54 3.91 -14.56 4.98
CA ARG A 54 3.67 -14.87 6.38
C ARG A 54 4.89 -14.48 7.19
N LEU A 55 4.69 -13.62 8.18
CA LEU A 55 5.74 -13.06 9.02
C LEU A 55 5.59 -13.60 10.45
N ARG A 56 6.71 -13.75 11.16
CA ARG A 56 6.69 -13.94 12.61
C ARG A 56 6.78 -12.58 13.28
N VAL A 57 6.01 -12.36 14.34
CA VAL A 57 6.14 -11.15 15.15
C VAL A 57 7.31 -11.35 16.12
N PRO A 58 8.40 -10.57 16.01
CA PRO A 58 9.58 -10.75 16.86
C PRO A 58 9.23 -10.74 18.36
N GLY A 59 9.90 -11.58 19.14
CA GLY A 59 9.65 -11.70 20.57
C GLY A 59 8.34 -12.42 20.94
N SER A 60 7.70 -13.14 20.01
CA SER A 60 6.49 -13.92 20.30
C SER A 60 6.30 -15.11 19.35
N ASN A 61 5.32 -15.98 19.66
CA ASN A 61 4.85 -17.04 18.77
C ASN A 61 3.76 -16.56 17.78
N ALA A 62 3.42 -15.27 17.81
CA ALA A 62 2.39 -14.71 16.95
C ALA A 62 2.86 -14.57 15.50
N THR A 63 1.92 -14.67 14.57
CA THR A 63 2.16 -14.45 13.14
C THR A 63 1.41 -13.24 12.62
N ALA A 64 1.97 -12.63 11.57
CA ALA A 64 1.33 -11.59 10.80
C ALA A 64 1.26 -11.99 9.33
N ARG A 65 0.32 -11.39 8.59
CA ARG A 65 0.23 -11.55 7.14
C ARG A 65 0.39 -10.23 6.43
N LEU A 66 1.12 -10.24 5.32
CA LEU A 66 1.09 -9.18 4.32
C LEU A 66 0.53 -9.78 3.03
N LEU A 67 -0.59 -9.22 2.55
CA LEU A 67 -1.23 -9.58 1.29
C LEU A 67 -1.00 -8.46 0.30
N LEU A 68 -0.20 -8.69 -0.73
CA LEU A 68 0.07 -7.72 -1.77
C LEU A 68 -0.88 -7.96 -2.94
N LEU A 69 -1.55 -6.91 -3.39
CA LEU A 69 -2.53 -6.91 -4.45
C LEU A 69 -2.01 -6.16 -5.66
N ASP A 70 -2.47 -6.58 -6.83
CA ASP A 70 -2.39 -5.79 -8.04
C ASP A 70 -3.72 -5.07 -8.24
N THR A 71 -3.78 -3.81 -7.81
CA THR A 71 -5.00 -3.02 -7.87
C THR A 71 -5.35 -2.59 -9.29
N VAL A 72 -4.38 -2.58 -10.21
CA VAL A 72 -4.62 -2.29 -11.63
C VAL A 72 -5.31 -3.47 -12.30
N LEU A 73 -4.86 -4.70 -12.06
CA LEU A 73 -5.57 -5.90 -12.52
C LEU A 73 -6.98 -6.01 -11.92
N LEU A 74 -7.18 -5.51 -10.69
CA LEU A 74 -8.49 -5.58 -10.02
C LEU A 74 -9.48 -4.50 -10.52
N CYS A 75 -8.98 -3.30 -10.82
CA CYS A 75 -9.83 -2.12 -11.02
C CYS A 75 -9.68 -1.43 -12.37
N GLY A 76 -8.66 -1.77 -13.16
CA GLY A 76 -8.28 -1.05 -14.38
C GLY A 76 -7.12 -0.08 -14.16
N GLY A 77 -6.47 0.31 -15.25
CA GLY A 77 -5.43 1.35 -15.24
C GLY A 77 -6.03 2.76 -15.18
N THR A 78 -5.18 3.71 -14.82
CA THR A 78 -5.45 5.15 -14.82
C THR A 78 -4.35 5.84 -15.60
N GLU A 79 -4.70 6.89 -16.35
CA GLU A 79 -3.75 7.73 -17.07
C GLU A 79 -2.97 8.67 -16.14
N ASP A 80 -1.86 9.18 -16.66
CA ASP A 80 -0.82 9.93 -15.95
C ASP A 80 -1.22 11.38 -15.62
N PHE A 81 -0.94 11.80 -14.38
CA PHE A 81 -0.87 13.16 -13.81
C PHE A 81 -2.08 14.11 -14.00
N GLY A 82 -2.43 14.81 -12.91
CA GLY A 82 -3.62 15.66 -12.85
C GLY A 82 -4.85 14.86 -12.48
N ALA A 83 -6.03 15.34 -12.86
CA ALA A 83 -7.23 14.82 -12.23
C ALA A 83 -7.46 13.32 -12.45
N GLY A 84 -6.92 12.77 -13.55
CA GLY A 84 -6.97 11.37 -13.93
C GLY A 84 -8.40 10.86 -14.10
N SER A 85 -8.69 10.11 -15.16
CA SER A 85 -9.93 9.34 -15.15
C SER A 85 -9.79 8.24 -14.09
N PRO A 86 -10.78 8.07 -13.18
CA PRO A 86 -10.74 6.96 -12.24
C PRO A 86 -10.72 5.61 -12.99
N PRO A 87 -10.23 4.52 -12.38
CA PRO A 87 -10.21 3.22 -13.03
C PRO A 87 -11.60 2.83 -13.54
N ALA A 88 -11.75 2.62 -14.85
CA ALA A 88 -13.03 2.34 -15.50
C ALA A 88 -13.51 0.89 -15.30
N GLY A 89 -12.66 0.01 -14.76
CA GLY A 89 -12.89 -1.42 -14.61
C GLY A 89 -11.70 -2.25 -15.10
N PRO A 90 -11.59 -3.52 -14.68
CA PRO A 90 -10.48 -4.38 -15.07
C PRO A 90 -10.51 -4.70 -16.56
N ALA A 91 -9.34 -4.70 -17.20
CA ALA A 91 -9.20 -5.12 -18.61
C ALA A 91 -9.57 -6.61 -18.81
N ASP A 92 -9.34 -7.45 -17.80
CA ASP A 92 -9.75 -8.85 -17.76
C ASP A 92 -10.58 -9.10 -16.48
N ALA A 93 -11.89 -9.22 -16.67
CA ALA A 93 -12.82 -9.45 -15.56
C ALA A 93 -12.63 -10.82 -14.89
N ALA A 94 -12.18 -11.85 -15.63
CA ALA A 94 -11.94 -13.18 -15.07
C ALA A 94 -10.68 -13.17 -14.19
N ALA A 95 -9.60 -12.51 -14.64
CA ALA A 95 -8.39 -12.32 -13.85
C ALA A 95 -8.67 -11.50 -12.57
N ALA A 96 -9.45 -10.43 -12.68
CA ALA A 96 -9.89 -9.63 -11.52
C ALA A 96 -10.70 -10.46 -10.53
N ALA A 97 -11.64 -11.27 -11.01
CA ALA A 97 -12.44 -12.17 -10.18
C ALA A 97 -11.58 -13.24 -9.50
N ALA A 98 -10.58 -13.79 -10.18
CA ALA A 98 -9.63 -14.76 -9.63
C ALA A 98 -8.80 -14.14 -8.49
N GLN A 99 -8.28 -12.92 -8.66
CA GLN A 99 -7.57 -12.21 -7.61
C GLN A 99 -8.46 -11.94 -6.39
N LEU A 100 -9.71 -11.51 -6.62
CA LEU A 100 -10.66 -11.24 -5.53
C LEU A 100 -11.04 -12.52 -4.76
N ALA A 101 -11.24 -13.64 -5.47
CA ALA A 101 -11.49 -14.94 -4.85
C ALA A 101 -10.28 -15.41 -4.03
N TRP A 102 -9.07 -15.26 -4.58
CA TRP A 102 -7.83 -15.53 -3.88
C TRP A 102 -7.72 -14.70 -2.59
N LEU A 103 -7.99 -13.39 -2.66
CA LEU A 103 -7.92 -12.50 -1.49
C LEU A 103 -8.89 -12.96 -0.39
N ARG A 104 -10.14 -13.27 -0.73
CA ARG A 104 -11.14 -13.78 0.22
C ARG A 104 -10.63 -15.04 0.93
N ALA A 105 -10.05 -15.99 0.19
CA ALA A 105 -9.48 -17.19 0.77
C ALA A 105 -8.29 -16.89 1.70
N ARG A 106 -7.40 -15.96 1.33
CA ARG A 106 -6.23 -15.60 2.14
C ARG A 106 -6.60 -14.85 3.41
N LEU A 107 -7.60 -13.97 3.37
CA LEU A 107 -8.14 -13.29 4.54
C LEU A 107 -8.81 -14.28 5.51
N ALA A 108 -9.57 -15.25 5.00
CA ALA A 108 -10.13 -16.32 5.83
C ALA A 108 -9.02 -17.17 6.49
N ALA A 109 -7.98 -17.55 5.72
CA ALA A 109 -6.84 -18.29 6.22
C ALA A 109 -5.94 -17.50 7.19
N ALA A 110 -6.14 -16.18 7.32
CA ALA A 110 -5.43 -15.30 8.24
C ALA A 110 -6.23 -15.04 9.53
N ALA A 111 -7.33 -15.76 9.79
CA ALA A 111 -8.19 -15.54 10.95
C ALA A 111 -7.45 -15.58 12.30
N ARG A 112 -6.35 -16.34 12.41
CA ARG A 112 -5.54 -16.48 13.63
C ARG A 112 -4.27 -15.62 13.64
N ASP A 113 -4.00 -14.87 12.58
CA ASP A 113 -2.85 -13.96 12.58
C ASP A 113 -3.14 -12.73 13.43
N ARG A 114 -2.15 -12.34 14.23
CA ARG A 114 -2.22 -11.21 15.15
C ARG A 114 -2.39 -9.89 14.41
N PHE A 115 -1.74 -9.77 13.27
CA PHE A 115 -1.83 -8.64 12.36
C PHE A 115 -2.08 -9.13 10.94
N VAL A 116 -2.95 -8.41 10.23
CA VAL A 116 -3.15 -8.63 8.79
C VAL A 116 -3.00 -7.28 8.12
N LEU A 117 -2.07 -7.20 7.19
CA LEU A 117 -1.79 -6.05 6.36
C LEU A 117 -2.18 -6.41 4.93
N VAL A 118 -2.81 -5.47 4.24
CA VAL A 118 -3.08 -5.58 2.81
C VAL A 118 -2.39 -4.40 2.13
N ALA A 119 -1.70 -4.63 1.03
CA ALA A 119 -1.03 -3.59 0.27
C ALA A 119 -1.51 -3.60 -1.19
N GLY A 120 -1.63 -2.42 -1.78
CA GLY A 120 -1.98 -2.22 -3.18
C GLY A 120 -1.52 -0.84 -3.63
N HIS A 121 -1.50 -0.57 -4.93
CA HIS A 121 -1.07 0.74 -5.41
C HIS A 121 -2.13 1.82 -5.12
N TYR A 122 -3.38 1.57 -5.53
CA TYR A 122 -4.47 2.53 -5.41
C TYR A 122 -5.01 2.68 -3.97
N PRO A 123 -5.42 3.89 -3.55
CA PRO A 123 -6.03 4.11 -2.24
C PRO A 123 -7.46 3.60 -2.17
N VAL A 124 -7.82 2.98 -1.04
CA VAL A 124 -9.24 2.83 -0.66
C VAL A 124 -9.78 4.21 -0.29
N TRP A 125 -9.09 4.91 0.60
CA TRP A 125 -9.37 6.28 0.99
C TRP A 125 -8.14 7.15 0.77
N SER A 126 -8.37 8.35 0.26
CA SER A 126 -7.40 9.44 0.16
C SER A 126 -8.17 10.74 0.02
N VAL A 127 -7.61 11.84 0.54
CA VAL A 127 -8.18 13.17 0.35
C VAL A 127 -7.55 13.93 -0.82
N ALA A 128 -6.53 13.37 -1.49
CA ALA A 128 -5.64 14.11 -2.37
C ALA A 128 -6.11 14.16 -3.84
N GLU A 129 -5.16 14.16 -4.79
CA GLU A 129 -5.44 14.35 -6.21
C GLU A 129 -6.36 13.24 -6.70
N HIS A 130 -6.00 11.97 -6.58
CA HIS A 130 -6.84 10.89 -7.10
C HIS A 130 -8.02 10.56 -6.17
N GLY A 131 -7.82 10.65 -4.86
CA GLY A 131 -8.90 10.44 -3.89
C GLY A 131 -9.33 8.97 -3.75
N PRO A 132 -10.55 8.68 -3.26
CA PRO A 132 -11.00 7.32 -3.02
C PRO A 132 -11.22 6.51 -4.31
N THR A 133 -10.71 5.29 -4.38
CA THR A 133 -10.93 4.42 -5.55
C THR A 133 -12.26 3.67 -5.43
N ALA A 134 -13.26 4.06 -6.21
CA ALA A 134 -14.63 3.49 -6.16
C ALA A 134 -14.67 1.95 -6.27
N CYS A 135 -13.85 1.37 -7.14
CA CYS A 135 -13.70 -0.09 -7.26
C CYS A 135 -13.26 -0.74 -5.93
N LEU A 136 -12.28 -0.16 -5.24
CA LEU A 136 -11.79 -0.68 -3.96
C LEU A 136 -12.77 -0.42 -2.81
N LEU A 137 -13.49 0.71 -2.83
CA LEU A 137 -14.59 0.96 -1.89
C LEU A 137 -15.68 -0.11 -1.98
N ARG A 138 -15.97 -0.58 -3.20
CA ARG A 138 -16.97 -1.63 -3.45
C ARG A 138 -16.45 -3.04 -3.12
N LEU A 139 -15.23 -3.37 -3.55
CA LEU A 139 -14.73 -4.75 -3.53
C LEU A 139 -13.85 -5.06 -2.32
N LEU A 140 -13.00 -4.12 -1.90
CA LEU A 140 -11.95 -4.35 -0.91
C LEU A 140 -12.38 -3.88 0.48
N ARG A 141 -12.87 -2.64 0.63
CA ARG A 141 -13.26 -2.05 1.92
C ARG A 141 -14.17 -2.96 2.77
N PRO A 142 -15.22 -3.62 2.23
CA PRO A 142 -16.05 -4.53 3.02
C PRO A 142 -15.27 -5.74 3.56
N LEU A 143 -14.29 -6.24 2.80
CA LEU A 143 -13.44 -7.36 3.22
C LEU A 143 -12.47 -6.92 4.31
N LEU A 144 -11.88 -5.73 4.20
CA LEU A 144 -10.98 -5.18 5.21
C LEU A 144 -11.69 -5.08 6.57
N ARG A 145 -12.88 -4.48 6.59
CA ARG A 145 -13.71 -4.32 7.80
C ARG A 145 -14.16 -5.68 8.36
N ARG A 146 -14.73 -6.55 7.51
CA ARG A 146 -15.23 -7.88 7.94
C ARG A 146 -14.13 -8.72 8.58
N HIS A 147 -12.92 -8.68 8.03
CA HIS A 147 -11.80 -9.46 8.53
C HIS A 147 -10.94 -8.70 9.56
N ARG A 148 -11.34 -7.50 10.00
CA ARG A 148 -10.57 -6.65 10.92
C ARG A 148 -9.11 -6.53 10.47
N VAL A 149 -8.88 -6.18 9.21
CA VAL A 149 -7.51 -5.95 8.70
C VAL A 149 -6.90 -4.82 9.51
N THR A 150 -5.65 -5.00 9.98
CA THR A 150 -4.94 -4.01 10.80
C THR A 150 -4.71 -2.73 10.02
N ALA A 151 -4.16 -2.84 8.82
CA ALA A 151 -3.98 -1.70 7.93
C ALA A 151 -4.04 -2.07 6.44
N TYR A 152 -4.56 -1.15 5.64
CA TYR A 152 -4.34 -1.10 4.20
C TYR A 152 -3.23 -0.11 3.87
N LEU A 153 -2.23 -0.54 3.10
CA LEU A 153 -1.05 0.22 2.71
C LEU A 153 -1.14 0.55 1.22
N CYS A 154 -0.96 1.81 0.84
CA CYS A 154 -0.97 2.21 -0.56
C CYS A 154 -0.10 3.42 -0.86
N GLY A 155 -0.04 3.78 -2.14
CA GLY A 155 0.59 5.00 -2.64
C GLY A 155 -0.36 5.70 -3.59
N HIS A 156 0.08 5.84 -4.84
CA HIS A 156 -0.61 6.51 -5.96
C HIS A 156 -0.75 8.03 -5.76
N ASP A 157 -1.40 8.47 -4.67
CA ASP A 157 -1.37 9.88 -4.30
C ASP A 157 -0.01 10.26 -3.73
N HIS A 158 0.60 11.30 -4.31
CA HIS A 158 1.97 11.74 -4.02
C HIS A 158 2.08 12.56 -2.74
N ASN A 159 1.67 12.00 -1.61
CA ASN A 159 1.78 12.61 -0.28
C ASN A 159 1.75 11.51 0.80
N LEU A 160 1.72 11.93 2.06
CA LEU A 160 1.61 11.04 3.21
C LEU A 160 0.29 11.25 3.94
N GLN A 161 -0.45 10.18 4.20
CA GLN A 161 -1.73 10.27 4.91
C GLN A 161 -1.92 9.09 5.86
N TYR A 162 -2.54 9.36 7.01
CA TYR A 162 -3.15 8.34 7.84
C TYR A 162 -4.64 8.65 7.97
N LEU A 163 -5.45 7.67 7.57
CA LEU A 163 -6.88 7.67 7.83
C LEU A 163 -7.26 6.44 8.65
N GLU A 164 -8.36 6.51 9.38
CA GLU A 164 -8.87 5.40 10.16
C GLU A 164 -10.40 5.30 10.05
N GLU A 165 -10.90 4.10 9.83
CA GLU A 165 -12.33 3.80 9.77
C GLU A 165 -12.59 2.43 10.38
N ASP A 166 -13.46 2.37 11.40
CA ASP A 166 -13.86 1.14 12.10
C ASP A 166 -12.69 0.26 12.55
N GLY A 167 -11.62 0.90 13.05
CA GLY A 167 -10.40 0.23 13.53
C GLY A 167 -9.47 -0.27 12.43
N VAL A 168 -9.76 -0.02 11.15
CA VAL A 168 -8.84 -0.26 10.03
C VAL A 168 -8.04 1.00 9.76
N GLY A 169 -6.71 0.91 9.82
CA GLY A 169 -5.82 1.98 9.40
C GLY A 169 -5.65 2.01 7.88
N TYR A 170 -5.63 3.19 7.28
CA TYR A 170 -5.30 3.40 5.87
C TYR A 170 -4.05 4.28 5.80
N VAL A 171 -2.97 3.70 5.31
CA VAL A 171 -1.64 4.30 5.26
C VAL A 171 -1.32 4.63 3.80
N VAL A 172 -1.38 5.91 3.45
CA VAL A 172 -0.96 6.40 2.13
C VAL A 172 0.49 6.87 2.26
N SER A 173 1.40 6.23 1.52
CA SER A 173 2.82 6.53 1.50
C SER A 173 3.33 6.62 0.05
N GLY A 174 2.85 7.63 -0.70
CA GLY A 174 3.21 7.84 -2.11
C GLY A 174 4.28 8.90 -2.35
N ALA A 175 4.89 9.46 -1.30
CA ALA A 175 5.83 10.58 -1.38
C ALA A 175 7.31 10.17 -1.59
N GLY A 176 7.56 9.06 -2.29
CA GLY A 176 8.92 8.54 -2.50
C GLY A 176 9.72 9.24 -3.61
N ASN A 177 9.03 10.03 -4.46
CA ASN A 177 9.65 10.73 -5.59
C ASN A 177 8.99 12.09 -5.86
N PHE A 178 7.65 12.15 -5.79
CA PHE A 178 6.87 13.38 -5.97
C PHE A 178 6.14 13.76 -4.70
N MET A 179 5.76 15.03 -4.64
CA MET A 179 5.13 15.61 -3.46
C MET A 179 4.07 16.62 -3.88
N GLU A 180 2.80 16.36 -3.55
CA GLU A 180 1.63 17.12 -3.99
C GLU A 180 0.75 17.56 -2.80
N PRO A 181 0.37 18.86 -2.70
CA PRO A 181 -0.31 19.44 -1.53
C PRO A 181 -1.83 19.29 -1.52
N THR A 182 -2.41 18.83 -2.63
CA THR A 182 -3.86 18.89 -2.84
C THR A 182 -4.62 18.03 -1.84
N GLN A 183 -5.77 18.54 -1.40
CA GLN A 183 -6.78 17.83 -0.61
C GLN A 183 -8.17 17.95 -1.25
N ARG A 184 -8.24 18.02 -2.59
CA ARG A 184 -9.49 18.29 -3.31
C ARG A 184 -10.60 17.25 -3.06
N HIS A 185 -10.23 16.03 -2.66
CA HIS A 185 -11.14 14.96 -2.27
C HIS A 185 -11.41 14.88 -0.76
N GLY A 186 -11.11 15.94 0.01
CA GLY A 186 -11.37 16.00 1.44
C GLY A 186 -12.84 15.76 1.82
N GLY A 187 -13.79 16.14 0.96
CA GLY A 187 -15.22 15.87 1.16
C GLY A 187 -15.68 14.45 0.75
N ALA A 188 -14.79 13.64 0.16
CA ALA A 188 -15.11 12.31 -0.34
C ALA A 188 -14.72 11.17 0.62
N VAL A 189 -14.13 11.48 1.78
CA VAL A 189 -13.80 10.52 2.84
C VAL A 189 -14.79 10.62 4.00
N PRO A 190 -14.95 9.57 4.83
CA PRO A 190 -15.83 9.64 5.99
C PRO A 190 -15.43 10.78 6.95
N PRO A 191 -16.39 11.57 7.49
CA PRO A 191 -16.07 12.65 8.41
C PRO A 191 -15.22 12.19 9.60
N GLY A 192 -14.12 12.90 9.87
CA GLY A 192 -13.21 12.61 10.98
C GLY A 192 -12.29 11.40 10.77
N SER A 193 -12.33 10.74 9.61
CA SER A 193 -11.44 9.60 9.32
C SER A 193 -10.00 10.03 9.04
N LEU A 194 -9.78 11.20 8.41
CA LEU A 194 -8.44 11.74 8.18
C LEU A 194 -7.83 12.17 9.52
N ARG A 195 -6.73 11.53 9.91
CA ARG A 195 -6.02 11.78 11.18
C ARG A 195 -4.68 12.48 10.97
N PHE A 196 -4.08 12.31 9.79
CA PHE A 196 -2.82 12.95 9.40
C PHE A 196 -2.77 13.13 7.88
N PHE A 197 -2.26 14.28 7.45
CA PHE A 197 -1.93 14.60 6.07
C PHE A 197 -0.62 15.39 6.06
N TYR A 198 0.29 15.05 5.16
CA TYR A 198 1.49 15.83 4.89
C TYR A 198 1.75 15.90 3.39
N GLY A 199 1.66 17.13 2.88
CA GLY A 199 1.70 17.47 1.47
C GLY A 199 2.48 18.77 1.19
N ALA A 200 3.49 19.12 1.99
CA ALA A 200 4.36 20.29 1.78
C ALA A 200 5.21 20.21 0.47
N PRO A 201 4.96 21.02 -0.58
CA PRO A 201 5.65 20.91 -1.88
C PRO A 201 7.17 21.14 -1.82
N GLU A 202 7.63 21.89 -0.83
CA GLU A 202 9.05 22.14 -0.55
C GLU A 202 9.77 20.96 0.11
N SER A 203 9.02 19.98 0.60
CA SER A 203 9.57 18.79 1.24
C SER A 203 10.25 17.88 0.21
N PRO A 204 11.38 17.23 0.55
CA PRO A 204 11.96 16.18 -0.28
C PRO A 204 11.14 14.88 -0.30
N GLY A 205 9.93 14.88 0.27
CA GLY A 205 9.07 13.71 0.39
C GLY A 205 9.37 12.89 1.65
N GLY A 206 8.95 11.63 1.64
CA GLY A 206 9.01 10.78 2.83
C GLY A 206 8.40 9.40 2.63
N PHE A 207 8.33 8.65 3.72
CA PHE A 207 7.84 7.28 3.72
C PHE A 207 7.24 6.88 5.08
N ALA A 208 6.48 5.80 5.10
CA ALA A 208 6.00 5.17 6.33
C ALA A 208 6.93 4.02 6.77
N HIS A 209 7.28 4.00 8.06
CA HIS A 209 7.93 2.87 8.72
C HIS A 209 6.94 2.15 9.61
N LEU A 210 6.74 0.84 9.36
CA LEU A 210 5.84 -0.01 10.13
C LEU A 210 6.64 -0.95 11.03
N ARG A 211 6.37 -0.92 12.34
CA ARG A 211 6.95 -1.83 13.33
C ARG A 211 5.88 -2.74 13.92
N LEU A 212 6.08 -4.06 13.82
CA LEU A 212 5.19 -5.05 14.42
C LEU A 212 5.78 -5.55 15.74
N GLU A 213 5.03 -5.34 16.82
CA GLU A 213 5.35 -5.80 18.17
C GLU A 213 4.17 -6.63 18.72
N PRO A 214 4.36 -7.48 19.74
CA PRO A 214 3.28 -8.35 20.24
C PRO A 214 2.00 -7.62 20.65
N HIS A 215 2.12 -6.35 21.05
CA HIS A 215 1.05 -5.52 21.60
C HIS A 215 0.54 -4.44 20.63
N ALA A 216 1.25 -4.13 19.54
CA ALA A 216 0.85 -3.06 18.61
C ALA A 216 1.55 -3.17 17.24
N ALA A 217 0.87 -2.67 16.21
CA ALA A 217 1.48 -2.31 14.94
C ALA A 217 1.67 -0.79 14.90
N THR A 218 2.90 -0.31 14.98
CA THR A 218 3.20 1.13 15.01
C THR A 218 3.57 1.63 13.61
N VAL A 219 2.83 2.61 13.09
CA VAL A 219 3.15 3.35 11.86
C VAL A 219 3.81 4.66 12.25
N THR A 220 5.00 4.94 11.70
CA THR A 220 5.68 6.23 11.83
C THR A 220 5.91 6.82 10.46
N PHE A 221 5.36 7.99 10.18
CA PHE A 221 5.65 8.75 8.96
C PHE A 221 6.91 9.59 9.17
N LEU A 222 7.84 9.44 8.23
CA LEU A 222 9.14 10.09 8.24
C LEU A 222 9.25 10.96 6.99
N GLU A 223 9.67 12.20 7.17
CA GLU A 223 10.21 12.99 6.07
C GLU A 223 11.60 12.46 5.68
N ALA A 224 12.00 12.63 4.42
CA ALA A 224 13.32 12.21 3.95
C ALA A 224 14.50 12.93 4.67
N THR A 225 14.22 14.02 5.39
CA THR A 225 15.17 14.71 6.29
C THR A 225 15.44 13.94 7.59
N GLY A 226 14.68 12.87 7.87
CA GLY A 226 14.71 12.13 9.14
C GLY A 226 13.73 12.65 10.19
N ARG A 227 13.02 13.75 9.92
CA ARG A 227 11.99 14.29 10.82
C ARG A 227 10.81 13.32 10.93
N VAL A 228 10.43 12.98 12.16
CA VAL A 228 9.18 12.26 12.44
C VAL A 228 8.02 13.24 12.29
N LEU A 229 7.11 12.94 11.35
CA LEU A 229 5.95 13.78 11.05
C LEU A 229 4.73 13.36 11.87
N TYR A 230 4.52 12.04 12.00
CA TYR A 230 3.36 11.48 12.69
C TYR A 230 3.65 10.05 13.14
N ARG A 231 3.02 9.64 14.24
CA ARG A 231 3.10 8.26 14.75
C ARG A 231 1.75 7.83 15.30
N VAL A 232 1.35 6.61 14.96
CA VAL A 232 0.14 5.97 15.47
C VAL A 232 0.39 4.50 15.76
N ALA A 233 -0.25 3.97 16.80
CA ALA A 233 -0.21 2.57 17.17
C ALA A 233 -1.59 1.95 16.94
N LEU A 234 -1.64 0.94 16.08
CA LEU A 234 -2.83 0.16 15.81
C LEU A 234 -2.87 -1.04 16.75
N PRO A 235 -3.99 -1.25 17.48
CA PRO A 235 -4.12 -2.43 18.29
C PRO A 235 -4.18 -3.67 17.38
N PRO A 236 -3.68 -4.79 17.87
CA PRO A 236 -3.79 -6.05 17.18
C PRO A 236 -5.23 -6.61 17.20
N ARG A 237 -5.51 -7.55 16.30
CA ARG A 237 -6.86 -8.09 16.00
C ARG A 237 -7.47 -8.93 17.12
#